data_AF-A0A376Q9I5-F1
#
_entry.id   AF-A0A376Q9I5-F1
#
_cell.length_a   1.000
_cell.length_b   1.000
_cell.length_c   1.000
_cell.angle_alpha   90.00
_cell.angle_beta   90.00
_cell.angle_gamma   90.00
#
_symmetry.space_group_name_H-M   'P 1'
#
loop_
_entity.id
_entity.type
_entity.pdbx_description
1 polymer ?
#
loop_
_entity_poly.entity_id
_entity_poly.type
_entity_poly.pdbx_seq_one_letter_code
_entity_poly.pdbx_strand_id
1 'polypeptide(L)'
;MNTRALFPLLFTVASFSASAGNWAVKNGWCQTMTEDGQALVMLKNGTIGITGLMQGCPNGVQTLLGSRISINGNLIPTSQMCNQQTGFRAVEVEVGQAPEMVKKAVHSIAERDVSVLQAFGVRMEFTRGDMLKVCPKFVTSLAGFSPKQTTTINKDSVLQAARQAYAREYDEETTETADFGSYEVKGNKVEFEVFNPEDRAYDKVTVTVGADGNATGASVEFIGK
;
A
#
# COMPACT_ATOMS: atom_id res chain seq x y z
N MET A 1 -4.44 15.18 39.34
CA MET A 1 -5.45 14.23 38.82
C MET A 1 -5.99 14.78 37.51
N ASN A 2 -5.52 14.27 36.37
CA ASN A 2 -6.09 14.60 35.05
C ASN A 2 -6.99 13.43 34.63
N THR A 3 -8.29 13.58 34.90
CA THR A 3 -9.32 12.62 34.51
C THR A 3 -9.53 12.71 33.00
N ARG A 4 -8.74 11.97 32.21
CA ARG A 4 -9.06 11.75 30.79
C ARG A 4 -10.34 10.92 30.74
N ALA A 5 -11.44 11.56 30.34
CA ALA A 5 -12.71 10.91 30.12
C ALA A 5 -12.56 9.81 29.04
N LEU A 6 -12.60 8.55 29.48
CA LEU A 6 -12.84 7.40 28.61
C LEU A 6 -14.28 7.50 28.12
N PHE A 7 -14.48 8.11 26.95
CA PHE A 7 -15.76 8.02 26.25
C PHE A 7 -15.99 6.57 25.85
N PRO A 8 -17.09 5.92 26.25
CA PRO A 8 -17.43 4.59 25.76
C PRO A 8 -17.75 4.70 24.27
N LEU A 9 -16.82 4.27 23.40
CA LEU A 9 -17.12 4.07 21.99
C LEU A 9 -18.04 2.86 21.86
N LEU A 10 -19.35 3.12 21.79
CA LEU A 10 -20.36 2.14 21.38
C LEU A 10 -20.18 1.86 19.88
N PHE A 11 -19.41 0.83 19.54
CA PHE A 11 -19.34 0.28 18.18
C PHE A 11 -20.58 -0.57 17.92
N THR A 12 -21.71 0.04 17.57
CA THR A 12 -22.86 -0.68 17.02
C THR A 12 -22.54 -1.15 15.60
N VAL A 13 -22.26 -2.45 15.47
CA VAL A 13 -22.04 -3.13 14.19
C VAL A 13 -23.41 -3.35 13.52
N ALA A 14 -24.01 -2.31 12.96
CA ALA A 14 -25.18 -2.48 12.10
C ALA A 14 -24.74 -3.17 10.79
N SER A 15 -25.47 -4.18 10.32
CA SER A 15 -25.21 -4.97 9.11
C SER A 15 -24.61 -4.12 7.99
N PHE A 16 -23.32 -4.34 7.72
CA PHE A 16 -22.51 -3.49 6.86
C PHE A 16 -22.53 -4.01 5.42
N SER A 17 -22.70 -3.10 4.46
CA SER A 17 -22.46 -3.35 3.02
C SER A 17 -21.04 -2.97 2.60
N ALA A 18 -20.09 -2.87 3.55
CA ALA A 18 -18.70 -2.58 3.24
C ALA A 18 -18.09 -3.86 2.67
N SER A 19 -17.92 -3.92 1.34
CA SER A 19 -17.09 -4.92 0.67
C SER A 19 -15.64 -4.45 0.66
N ALA A 20 -14.69 -5.37 0.55
CA ALA A 20 -13.29 -5.00 0.38
C ALA A 20 -13.13 -4.07 -0.84
N GLY A 21 -12.34 -3.02 -0.69
CA GLY A 21 -12.14 -2.00 -1.73
C GLY A 21 -13.29 -0.99 -1.91
N ASN A 22 -14.45 -1.18 -1.27
CA ASN A 22 -15.55 -0.22 -1.26
C ASN A 22 -15.57 0.50 0.09
N TRP A 23 -14.99 1.70 0.12
CA TRP A 23 -14.88 2.52 1.31
C TRP A 23 -16.18 3.26 1.56
N ALA A 24 -16.64 3.24 2.80
CA ALA A 24 -17.83 3.93 3.25
C ALA A 24 -17.53 4.83 4.43
N VAL A 25 -18.26 5.95 4.54
CA VAL A 25 -18.19 6.82 5.72
C VAL A 25 -19.34 6.51 6.65
N LYS A 26 -19.04 6.16 7.90
CA LYS A 26 -20.04 5.97 8.95
C LYS A 26 -19.54 6.57 10.26
N ASN A 27 -20.39 7.35 10.93
CA ASN A 27 -20.08 7.97 12.23
C ASN A 27 -18.73 8.73 12.26
N GLY A 28 -18.36 9.36 11.14
CA GLY A 28 -17.10 10.11 10.99
C GLY A 28 -15.85 9.25 10.82
N TRP A 29 -16.00 7.95 10.59
CA TRP A 29 -14.93 7.02 10.20
C TRP A 29 -15.07 6.65 8.73
N CYS A 30 -13.96 6.65 7.99
CA CYS A 30 -13.90 6.04 6.67
C CYS A 30 -13.49 4.58 6.85
N GLN A 31 -14.24 3.64 6.30
CA GLN A 31 -14.06 2.23 6.64
C GLN A 31 -14.29 1.29 5.45
N THR A 32 -13.55 0.18 5.42
CA THR A 32 -13.69 -0.92 4.46
C THR A 32 -13.49 -2.26 5.17
N MET A 33 -13.81 -3.36 4.50
CA MET A 33 -13.65 -4.71 5.03
C MET A 33 -12.36 -5.37 4.50
N THR A 34 -11.83 -6.34 5.23
CA THR A 34 -10.81 -7.26 4.70
C THR A 34 -11.41 -8.17 3.64
N GLU A 35 -10.57 -8.66 2.72
CA GLU A 35 -10.97 -9.54 1.61
C GLU A 35 -11.69 -10.81 2.09
N ASP A 36 -11.23 -11.35 3.22
CA ASP A 36 -11.79 -12.53 3.87
C ASP A 36 -13.04 -12.25 4.74
N GLY A 37 -13.47 -11.00 4.81
CA GLY A 37 -14.64 -10.60 5.60
C GLY A 37 -14.45 -10.70 7.12
N GLN A 38 -13.24 -10.92 7.62
CA GLN A 38 -13.00 -11.15 9.05
C GLN A 38 -12.91 -9.87 9.88
N ALA A 39 -12.51 -8.75 9.28
CA ALA A 39 -12.31 -7.50 10.00
C ALA A 39 -12.77 -6.27 9.20
N LEU A 40 -13.15 -5.24 9.94
CA LEU A 40 -13.42 -3.90 9.45
C LEU A 40 -12.22 -3.02 9.76
N VAL A 41 -11.65 -2.42 8.72
CA VAL A 41 -10.58 -1.40 8.81
C VAL A 41 -11.23 -0.03 8.84
N MET A 42 -10.90 0.79 9.83
CA MET A 42 -11.51 2.10 10.06
C MET A 42 -10.44 3.17 10.20
N LEU A 43 -10.54 4.22 9.39
CA LEU A 43 -9.63 5.36 9.34
C LEU A 43 -10.34 6.65 9.78
N LYS A 44 -9.62 7.46 10.55
CA LYS A 44 -9.99 8.83 10.89
C LYS A 44 -8.72 9.67 10.98
N ASN A 45 -8.86 10.99 10.95
CA ASN A 45 -7.72 11.88 11.00
C ASN A 45 -6.85 11.62 12.25
N GLY A 46 -5.62 11.15 12.01
CA GLY A 46 -4.65 10.84 13.07
C GLY A 46 -4.93 9.55 13.85
N THR A 47 -5.93 8.74 13.47
CA THR A 47 -6.31 7.53 14.21
C THR A 47 -6.76 6.40 13.29
N ILE A 48 -6.49 5.16 13.71
CA ILE A 48 -6.94 3.94 13.03
C ILE A 48 -7.58 2.97 14.03
N GLY A 49 -8.58 2.22 13.58
CA GLY A 49 -9.18 1.13 14.34
C GLY A 49 -9.47 -0.08 13.46
N ILE A 50 -9.35 -1.26 14.04
CA ILE A 50 -9.63 -2.55 13.44
C ILE A 50 -10.67 -3.25 14.31
N THR A 51 -11.78 -3.69 13.74
CA THR A 51 -12.83 -4.41 14.46
C THR A 51 -13.09 -5.76 13.82
N GLY A 52 -12.94 -6.83 14.59
CA GLY A 52 -13.30 -8.19 14.18
C GLY A 52 -14.82 -8.34 13.96
N LEU A 53 -15.17 -9.01 12.87
CA LEU A 53 -16.56 -9.27 12.47
C LEU A 53 -17.07 -10.63 12.95
N MET A 54 -16.21 -11.49 13.49
CA MET A 54 -16.65 -12.68 14.22
C MET A 54 -16.86 -12.38 15.70
N GLN A 55 -17.91 -12.97 16.28
CA GLN A 55 -18.16 -12.92 17.71
C GLN A 55 -17.35 -14.04 18.40
N GLY A 56 -16.78 -13.73 19.55
CA GLY A 56 -15.84 -14.59 20.25
C GLY A 56 -14.50 -13.88 20.41
N CYS A 57 -13.92 -13.97 21.61
CA CYS A 57 -12.59 -13.43 21.86
C CYS A 57 -11.54 -14.50 21.53
N PRO A 58 -10.70 -14.31 20.49
CA PRO A 58 -9.76 -15.34 20.05
C PRO A 58 -8.83 -15.84 21.17
N ASN A 59 -8.49 -14.96 22.10
CA ASN A 59 -7.61 -15.22 23.24
C ASN A 59 -8.33 -15.04 24.60
N GLY A 60 -9.66 -15.12 24.63
CA GLY A 60 -10.46 -14.81 25.82
C GLY A 60 -10.68 -13.30 26.05
N VAL A 61 -11.49 -12.97 27.05
CA VAL A 61 -11.82 -11.57 27.37
C VAL A 61 -10.56 -10.84 27.80
N GLN A 62 -10.23 -9.75 27.10
CA GLN A 62 -8.97 -9.05 27.30
C GLN A 62 -9.09 -7.55 27.07
N THR A 63 -8.26 -6.80 27.79
CA THR A 63 -8.01 -5.38 27.56
C THR A 63 -6.50 -5.19 27.67
N LEU A 64 -5.82 -5.15 26.53
CA LEU A 64 -4.36 -5.05 26.45
C LEU A 64 -3.98 -3.63 26.05
N LEU A 65 -3.29 -2.95 26.95
CA LEU A 65 -2.67 -1.65 26.68
C LEU A 65 -1.28 -1.90 26.07
N GLY A 66 -1.00 -1.29 24.92
CA GLY A 66 0.29 -1.47 24.23
C GLY A 66 0.34 -2.63 23.24
N SER A 67 -0.82 -3.04 22.70
CA SER A 67 -0.88 -3.86 21.49
C SER A 67 -0.24 -3.13 20.30
N ARG A 68 -0.01 -3.85 19.21
CA ARG A 68 0.44 -3.27 17.95
C ARG A 68 -0.26 -3.95 16.80
N ILE A 69 -0.76 -3.14 15.88
CA ILE A 69 -1.10 -3.60 14.53
C ILE A 69 0.04 -3.26 13.58
N SER A 70 0.10 -3.97 12.46
CA SER A 70 0.98 -3.64 11.34
C SER A 70 0.15 -3.43 10.08
N ILE A 71 0.38 -2.34 9.35
CA ILE A 71 -0.17 -2.16 8.02
C ILE A 71 0.98 -1.94 7.06
N ASN A 72 1.14 -2.86 6.11
CA ASN A 72 2.21 -2.82 5.11
C ASN A 72 3.62 -2.73 5.74
N GLY A 73 3.80 -3.33 6.94
CA GLY A 73 5.03 -3.25 7.72
C GLY A 73 5.14 -2.03 8.65
N ASN A 74 4.23 -1.05 8.55
CA ASN A 74 4.17 0.09 9.46
C ASN A 74 3.51 -0.34 10.78
N LEU A 75 4.29 -0.38 11.84
CA LEU A 75 3.81 -0.68 13.19
C LEU A 75 3.08 0.52 13.79
N ILE A 76 1.90 0.28 14.34
CA ILE A 76 1.06 1.29 14.98
C ILE A 76 0.73 0.81 16.39
N PRO A 77 1.05 1.60 17.43
CA PRO A 77 0.67 1.25 18.80
C PRO A 77 -0.84 1.36 18.96
N THR A 78 -1.45 0.33 19.52
CA THR A 78 -2.90 0.21 19.72
C THR A 78 -3.22 -0.25 21.13
N SER A 79 -4.48 -0.12 21.51
CA SER A 79 -5.07 -0.86 22.63
C SER A 79 -6.02 -1.90 22.08
N GLN A 80 -5.90 -3.14 22.55
CA GLN A 80 -6.80 -4.21 22.18
C GLN A 80 -7.88 -4.40 23.24
N MET A 81 -9.12 -4.55 22.80
CA MET A 81 -10.28 -4.82 23.65
C MET A 81 -11.08 -5.98 23.05
N CYS A 82 -11.44 -6.95 23.88
CA CYS A 82 -12.49 -7.91 23.56
C CYS A 82 -13.24 -8.23 24.84
N ASN A 83 -14.43 -7.65 25.01
CA ASN A 83 -15.21 -7.77 26.24
C ASN A 83 -16.69 -7.50 25.94
N GLN A 84 -17.52 -7.43 26.98
CA GLN A 84 -18.95 -7.14 26.83
C GLN A 84 -19.22 -5.80 26.12
N GLN A 85 -18.37 -4.79 26.29
CA GLN A 85 -18.54 -3.48 25.65
C GLN A 85 -18.38 -3.55 24.13
N THR A 86 -17.50 -4.43 23.65
CA THR A 86 -17.31 -4.67 22.22
C THR A 86 -18.26 -5.75 21.67
N GLY A 87 -19.21 -6.23 22.47
CA GLY A 87 -20.09 -7.34 22.10
C GLY A 87 -19.32 -8.65 21.87
N PHE A 88 -18.21 -8.84 22.59
CA PHE A 88 -17.27 -9.95 22.45
C PHE A 88 -16.64 -10.04 21.05
N ARG A 89 -16.39 -8.88 20.44
CA ARG A 89 -15.60 -8.76 19.20
C ARG A 89 -14.24 -8.19 19.53
N ALA A 90 -13.20 -8.70 18.90
CA ALA A 90 -11.87 -8.13 19.05
C ALA A 90 -11.81 -6.75 18.39
N VAL A 91 -11.31 -5.75 19.09
CA VAL A 91 -11.13 -4.38 18.61
C VAL A 91 -9.71 -3.96 18.93
N GLU A 92 -8.96 -3.46 17.95
CA GLU A 92 -7.70 -2.76 18.15
C GLU A 92 -7.84 -1.32 17.70
N VAL A 93 -7.51 -0.36 18.55
CA VAL A 93 -7.65 1.06 18.22
C VAL A 93 -6.44 1.85 18.68
N GLU A 94 -5.95 2.71 17.79
CA GLU A 94 -4.97 3.74 18.13
C GLU A 94 -5.70 4.83 18.92
N VAL A 95 -5.16 5.27 20.05
CA VAL A 95 -5.87 6.15 21.00
C VAL A 95 -5.33 7.59 21.00
N GLY A 96 -4.85 8.07 19.84
CA GLY A 96 -4.29 9.41 19.66
C GLY A 96 -2.88 9.60 20.21
N GLN A 97 -2.14 8.52 20.43
CA GLN A 97 -0.75 8.50 20.88
C GLN A 97 0.25 8.60 19.74
N ALA A 98 -0.10 8.14 18.53
CA ALA A 98 0.85 7.99 17.42
C ALA A 98 0.33 8.48 16.05
N PRO A 99 -0.17 9.72 15.93
CA PRO A 99 -0.79 10.21 14.70
C PRO A 99 0.15 10.21 13.48
N GLU A 100 1.45 10.44 13.67
CA GLU A 100 2.42 10.38 12.56
C GLU A 100 2.66 8.95 12.06
N MET A 101 2.60 7.94 12.93
CA MET A 101 2.68 6.53 12.52
C MET A 101 1.41 6.12 11.76
N VAL A 102 0.24 6.57 12.23
CA VAL A 102 -1.02 6.39 11.51
C VAL A 102 -0.96 7.03 10.13
N LYS A 103 -0.46 8.26 10.03
CA LYS A 103 -0.29 8.97 8.75
C LYS A 103 0.57 8.16 7.76
N LYS A 104 1.73 7.64 8.21
CA LYS A 104 2.59 6.77 7.40
C LYS A 104 1.88 5.51 6.93
N ALA A 105 1.15 4.85 7.83
CA ALA A 105 0.37 3.66 7.49
C ALA A 105 -0.72 3.98 6.45
N VAL A 106 -1.49 5.06 6.64
CA VAL A 106 -2.52 5.51 5.71
C VAL A 106 -1.93 5.83 4.33
N HIS A 107 -0.79 6.52 4.27
CA HIS A 107 -0.09 6.77 2.99
C HIS A 107 0.34 5.46 2.33
N SER A 108 0.84 4.50 3.11
CA SER A 108 1.21 3.18 2.55
C SER A 108 0.02 2.43 1.96
N ILE A 109 -1.20 2.62 2.49
CA ILE A 109 -2.44 2.07 1.92
C ILE A 109 -2.75 2.77 0.60
N ALA A 110 -2.60 4.10 0.56
CA ALA A 110 -2.88 4.89 -0.63
C ALA A 110 -1.94 4.56 -1.80
N GLU A 111 -0.71 4.14 -1.53
CA GLU A 111 0.31 3.84 -2.54
C GLU A 111 0.17 2.47 -3.23
N ARG A 112 -0.73 1.59 -2.77
CA ARG A 112 -0.86 0.23 -3.29
C ARG A 112 -2.30 -0.20 -3.45
N ASP A 113 -2.57 -1.15 -4.35
CA ASP A 113 -3.93 -1.64 -4.55
C ASP A 113 -4.37 -2.58 -3.43
N VAL A 114 -3.49 -3.49 -2.98
CA VAL A 114 -3.77 -4.42 -1.88
C VAL A 114 -2.85 -4.10 -0.70
N SER A 115 -3.43 -3.90 0.46
CA SER A 115 -2.72 -3.69 1.72
C SER A 115 -2.76 -4.92 2.60
N VAL A 116 -1.66 -5.14 3.30
CA VAL A 116 -1.51 -6.23 4.26
C VAL A 116 -1.72 -5.68 5.66
N LEU A 117 -2.67 -6.27 6.39
CA LEU A 117 -2.97 -5.98 7.78
C LEU A 117 -2.48 -7.14 8.65
N GLN A 118 -1.82 -6.84 9.76
CA GLN A 118 -1.61 -7.77 10.86
C GLN A 118 -2.28 -7.20 12.11
N ALA A 119 -3.30 -7.89 12.61
CA ALA A 119 -4.05 -7.54 13.81
C ALA A 119 -4.59 -8.82 14.44
N PHE A 120 -4.84 -8.82 15.75
CA PHE A 120 -5.37 -9.99 16.47
C PHE A 120 -4.52 -11.28 16.33
N GLY A 121 -3.24 -11.16 15.99
CA GLY A 121 -2.34 -12.30 15.74
C GLY A 121 -2.53 -12.97 14.37
N VAL A 122 -3.33 -12.42 13.47
CA VAL A 122 -3.55 -12.95 12.12
C VAL A 122 -3.14 -11.93 11.05
N ARG A 123 -2.78 -12.43 9.87
CA ARG A 123 -2.49 -11.64 8.67
C ARG A 123 -3.70 -11.67 7.76
N MET A 124 -4.19 -10.49 7.38
CA MET A 124 -5.34 -10.27 6.50
C MET A 124 -4.94 -9.31 5.37
N GLU A 125 -5.76 -9.24 4.34
CA GLU A 125 -5.58 -8.30 3.22
C GLU A 125 -6.83 -7.46 3.02
N PHE A 126 -6.67 -6.24 2.50
CA PHE A 126 -7.78 -5.38 2.12
C PHE A 126 -7.38 -4.48 0.95
N THR A 127 -8.31 -4.27 0.04
CA THR A 127 -8.12 -3.42 -1.14
C THR A 127 -8.28 -1.93 -0.84
N ARG A 128 -7.39 -1.11 -1.41
CA ARG A 128 -7.46 0.36 -1.39
C ARG A 128 -8.68 0.88 -2.13
N GLY A 129 -8.98 0.36 -3.32
CA GLY A 129 -10.17 0.68 -4.10
C GLY A 129 -10.47 2.19 -4.20
N ASP A 130 -11.67 2.60 -3.82
CA ASP A 130 -12.13 4.00 -3.91
C ASP A 130 -11.76 4.89 -2.71
N MET A 131 -10.84 4.45 -1.83
CA MET A 131 -10.40 5.19 -0.64
C MET A 131 -10.05 6.65 -0.91
N LEU A 132 -9.29 6.91 -1.99
CA LEU A 132 -8.81 8.26 -2.33
C LEU A 132 -9.94 9.20 -2.79
N LYS A 133 -11.09 8.64 -3.18
CA LYS A 133 -12.29 9.40 -3.51
C LYS A 133 -13.14 9.67 -2.27
N VAL A 134 -13.27 8.67 -1.38
CA VAL A 134 -14.23 8.70 -0.27
C VAL A 134 -13.65 9.31 1.02
N CYS A 135 -12.42 8.95 1.37
CA CYS A 135 -11.84 9.23 2.69
C CYS A 135 -11.20 10.61 2.92
N PRO A 136 -10.76 11.42 1.91
CA PRO A 136 -10.00 12.65 2.18
C PRO A 136 -10.67 13.65 3.13
N LYS A 137 -12.00 13.70 3.16
CA LYS A 137 -12.75 14.58 4.09
C LYS A 137 -12.58 14.19 5.56
N PHE A 138 -12.31 12.92 5.85
CA PHE A 138 -12.23 12.37 7.20
C PHE A 138 -10.80 12.00 7.60
N VAL A 139 -9.90 11.89 6.63
CA VAL A 139 -8.49 11.56 6.78
C VAL A 139 -7.70 12.63 6.04
N THR A 140 -7.46 13.76 6.70
CA THR A 140 -6.94 14.97 6.03
C THR A 140 -5.57 14.78 5.40
N SER A 141 -4.78 13.81 5.87
CA SER A 141 -3.50 13.44 5.26
C SER A 141 -3.62 12.87 3.85
N LEU A 142 -4.82 12.47 3.42
CA LEU A 142 -5.11 12.02 2.05
C LEU A 142 -5.55 13.17 1.13
N ALA A 143 -5.82 14.38 1.68
CA ALA A 143 -6.21 15.51 0.85
C ALA A 143 -5.05 15.94 -0.06
N GLY A 144 -5.29 15.95 -1.38
CA GLY A 144 -4.24 16.23 -2.37
C GLY A 144 -3.18 15.13 -2.50
N PHE A 145 -3.37 13.97 -1.86
CA PHE A 145 -2.46 12.84 -2.01
C PHE A 145 -2.62 12.24 -3.41
N SER A 146 -1.57 12.35 -4.21
CA SER A 146 -1.45 11.60 -5.45
C SER A 146 -0.55 10.40 -5.18
N PRO A 147 -1.06 9.16 -5.25
CA PRO A 147 -0.21 7.99 -5.09
C PRO A 147 0.90 8.05 -6.14
N LYS A 148 2.13 7.72 -5.72
CA LYS A 148 3.19 7.45 -6.70
C LYS A 148 2.67 6.34 -7.59
N GLN A 149 2.51 6.66 -8.87
CA GLN A 149 2.07 5.71 -9.87
C GLN A 149 3.15 4.63 -9.94
N THR A 150 2.94 3.52 -9.23
CA THR A 150 3.74 2.32 -9.44
C THR A 150 3.17 1.72 -10.69
N THR A 151 3.66 2.16 -11.84
CA THR A 151 3.18 1.65 -13.12
C THR A 151 3.39 0.14 -13.10
N THR A 152 2.32 -0.64 -13.24
CA THR A 152 2.45 -2.08 -13.49
C THR A 152 3.14 -2.22 -14.83
N ILE A 153 4.44 -2.46 -14.82
CA ILE A 153 5.25 -2.50 -16.04
C ILE A 153 4.99 -3.79 -16.80
N ASN A 154 4.59 -3.66 -18.07
CA ASN A 154 4.64 -4.76 -19.02
C ASN A 154 6.10 -5.02 -19.42
N LYS A 155 6.70 -6.02 -18.77
CA LYS A 155 8.12 -6.37 -18.97
C LYS A 155 8.45 -6.71 -20.41
N ASP A 156 7.55 -7.39 -21.12
CA ASP A 156 7.78 -7.80 -22.51
C ASP A 156 7.80 -6.58 -23.44
N SER A 157 6.86 -5.65 -23.25
CA SER A 157 6.82 -4.39 -24.02
C SER A 157 8.07 -3.54 -23.78
N VAL A 158 8.51 -3.44 -22.52
CA VAL A 158 9.70 -2.67 -22.16
C VAL A 158 10.97 -3.31 -22.71
N LEU A 159 11.15 -4.62 -22.55
CA LEU A 159 12.32 -5.33 -23.07
C LEU A 159 12.39 -5.27 -24.59
N GLN A 160 11.25 -5.39 -25.27
CA GLN A 160 11.18 -5.25 -26.73
C GLN A 160 11.60 -3.84 -27.16
N ALA A 161 11.10 -2.79 -26.50
CA ALA A 161 11.47 -1.41 -26.82
C ALA A 161 12.95 -1.12 -26.55
N ALA A 162 13.51 -1.64 -25.46
CA ALA A 162 14.92 -1.51 -25.12
C ALA A 162 15.81 -2.13 -26.21
N ARG A 163 15.54 -3.38 -26.60
CA ARG A 163 16.27 -4.08 -27.67
C ARG A 163 16.14 -3.38 -29.02
N GLN A 164 14.95 -2.89 -29.36
CA GLN A 164 14.73 -2.14 -30.60
C GLN A 164 15.48 -0.81 -30.63
N ALA A 165 15.61 -0.11 -29.50
CA ALA A 165 16.41 1.11 -29.43
C ALA A 165 17.90 0.78 -29.57
N TYR A 166 18.37 -0.26 -28.88
CA TYR A 166 19.77 -0.70 -28.92
C TYR A 166 20.19 -1.14 -30.33
N ALA A 167 19.34 -1.89 -31.03
CA ALA A 167 19.59 -2.33 -32.42
C ALA A 167 19.52 -1.22 -33.48
N ARG A 168 19.16 0.01 -33.12
CA ARG A 168 19.28 1.17 -34.03
C ARG A 168 20.63 1.85 -33.93
N GLU A 169 21.30 1.70 -32.80
CA GLU A 169 22.60 2.34 -32.53
C GLU A 169 23.77 1.41 -32.87
N TYR A 170 23.58 0.09 -32.72
CA TYR A 170 24.65 -0.91 -32.85
C TYR A 170 24.33 -1.99 -33.89
N ASP A 171 25.37 -2.71 -34.32
CA ASP A 171 25.26 -3.81 -35.28
C ASP A 171 24.66 -5.10 -34.70
N GLU A 172 24.41 -6.07 -35.58
CA GLU A 172 23.77 -7.34 -35.23
C GLU A 172 24.60 -8.15 -34.21
N GLU A 173 25.92 -8.22 -34.36
CA GLU A 173 26.81 -8.95 -33.46
C GLU A 173 26.79 -8.37 -32.03
N THR A 174 26.83 -7.04 -31.93
CA THR A 174 26.76 -6.32 -30.65
C THR A 174 25.40 -6.47 -29.99
N THR A 175 24.33 -6.50 -30.78
CA THR A 175 22.95 -6.61 -30.26
C THR A 175 22.58 -8.03 -29.82
N GLU A 176 23.12 -9.07 -30.47
CA GLU A 176 22.89 -10.47 -30.10
C GLU A 176 23.53 -10.84 -28.75
N THR A 177 24.65 -10.21 -28.42
CA THR A 177 25.40 -10.46 -27.19
C THR A 177 25.00 -9.55 -26.03
N ALA A 178 24.14 -8.55 -26.29
CA ALA A 178 23.69 -7.58 -25.31
C ALA A 178 22.80 -8.21 -24.21
N ASP A 179 23.22 -8.07 -22.96
CA ASP A 179 22.46 -8.53 -21.80
C ASP A 179 21.60 -7.41 -21.20
N PHE A 180 20.30 -7.69 -21.09
CA PHE A 180 19.30 -6.80 -20.48
C PHE A 180 18.79 -7.34 -19.14
N GLY A 181 19.53 -8.25 -18.51
CA GLY A 181 19.16 -8.89 -17.25
C GLY A 181 19.15 -7.96 -16.04
N SER A 182 19.86 -6.83 -16.11
CA SER A 182 19.98 -5.84 -15.03
C SER A 182 19.19 -4.58 -15.36
N TYR A 183 18.19 -4.25 -14.54
CA TYR A 183 17.41 -3.02 -14.68
C TYR A 183 16.92 -2.46 -13.36
N GLU A 184 16.70 -1.14 -13.36
CA GLU A 184 16.05 -0.40 -12.28
C GLU A 184 14.77 0.26 -12.77
N VAL A 185 13.76 0.35 -11.89
CA VAL A 185 12.51 1.08 -12.16
C VAL A 185 12.53 2.40 -11.40
N LYS A 186 12.47 3.51 -12.14
CA LYS A 186 12.48 4.89 -11.60
C LYS A 186 11.25 5.64 -12.08
N GLY A 187 10.16 5.54 -11.31
CA GLY A 187 8.89 6.15 -11.67
C GLY A 187 8.31 5.53 -12.94
N ASN A 188 8.12 6.33 -13.99
CA ASN A 188 7.65 5.88 -15.30
C ASN A 188 8.80 5.49 -16.25
N LYS A 189 10.00 5.26 -15.74
CA LYS A 189 11.16 4.85 -16.53
C LYS A 189 11.72 3.52 -16.06
N VAL A 190 12.22 2.73 -17.01
CA VAL A 190 13.01 1.52 -16.77
C VAL A 190 14.38 1.74 -17.39
N GLU A 191 15.42 1.63 -16.57
CA GLU A 191 16.81 1.84 -16.97
C GLU A 191 17.52 0.49 -16.96
N PHE A 192 18.03 0.07 -18.12
CA PHE A 192 18.88 -1.10 -18.27
C PHE A 192 20.34 -0.67 -18.33
N GLU A 193 21.20 -1.43 -17.66
CA GLU A 193 22.65 -1.38 -17.87
C GLU A 193 23.04 -2.54 -18.77
N VAL A 194 23.52 -2.21 -19.97
CA VAL A 194 23.86 -3.17 -21.01
C VAL A 194 25.36 -3.09 -21.25
N PHE A 195 26.06 -4.22 -21.16
CA PHE A 195 27.49 -4.25 -21.46
C PHE A 195 27.70 -4.23 -22.98
N ASN A 196 28.48 -3.26 -23.45
CA ASN A 196 28.90 -3.13 -24.84
C ASN A 196 30.32 -3.74 -24.99
N PRO A 197 30.46 -4.88 -25.70
CA PRO A 197 31.74 -5.56 -25.86
C PRO A 197 32.72 -4.84 -26.79
N GLU A 198 32.23 -4.07 -27.77
CA GLU A 198 33.05 -3.31 -28.72
C GLU A 198 33.85 -2.24 -27.98
N ASP A 199 33.14 -1.47 -27.14
CA ASP A 199 33.72 -0.36 -26.36
C ASP A 199 34.27 -0.78 -25.00
N ARG A 200 34.02 -2.04 -24.59
CA ARG A 200 34.32 -2.55 -23.23
C ARG A 200 33.76 -1.63 -22.14
N ALA A 201 32.57 -1.12 -22.39
CA ALA A 201 31.88 -0.12 -21.58
C ALA A 201 30.45 -0.56 -21.33
N TYR A 202 29.72 0.22 -20.54
CA TYR A 202 28.28 0.04 -20.38
C TYR A 202 27.55 1.10 -21.19
N ASP A 203 26.37 0.72 -21.65
CA ASP A 203 25.33 1.60 -22.15
C ASP A 203 24.18 1.63 -21.14
N LYS A 204 23.53 2.78 -21.06
CA LYS A 204 22.28 2.92 -20.32
C LYS A 204 21.13 3.03 -21.31
N VAL A 205 20.27 2.01 -21.35
CA VAL A 205 19.05 2.03 -22.15
C VAL A 205 17.88 2.46 -21.26
N THR A 206 17.30 3.62 -21.56
CA THR A 206 16.17 4.16 -20.80
C THR A 206 14.88 3.98 -21.59
N VAL A 207 13.92 3.25 -21.03
CA VAL A 207 12.58 3.07 -21.60
C VAL A 207 11.58 3.89 -20.80
N THR A 208 10.77 4.70 -21.48
CA THR A 208 9.64 5.43 -20.88
C THR A 208 8.37 4.59 -20.99
N VAL A 209 7.62 4.51 -19.90
CA VAL A 209 6.43 3.68 -19.75
C VAL A 209 5.18 4.56 -19.64
N GLY A 210 4.16 4.22 -20.42
CA GLY A 210 2.85 4.85 -20.41
C GLY A 210 2.00 4.44 -19.20
N ALA A 211 0.85 5.09 -19.04
CA ALA A 211 -0.08 4.79 -17.94
C ALA A 211 -0.68 3.38 -18.01
N ASP A 212 -0.65 2.74 -19.18
CA ASP A 212 -1.10 1.37 -19.45
C ASP A 212 -0.01 0.31 -19.15
N GLY A 213 1.18 0.73 -18.72
CA GLY A 213 2.30 -0.16 -18.44
C GLY A 213 3.16 -0.52 -19.65
N ASN A 214 2.80 -0.07 -20.86
CA ASN A 214 3.55 -0.37 -22.08
C ASN A 214 4.62 0.70 -22.35
N ALA A 215 5.64 0.32 -23.12
CA ALA A 215 6.67 1.25 -23.56
C ALA A 215 6.12 2.28 -24.55
N THR A 216 6.36 3.56 -24.30
CA THR A 216 5.99 4.67 -25.19
C THR A 216 7.19 5.26 -25.93
N GLY A 217 8.40 4.95 -25.48
CA GLY A 217 9.65 5.40 -26.10
C GLY A 217 10.86 4.79 -25.42
N ALA A 218 11.99 4.76 -26.12
CA ALA A 218 13.25 4.25 -25.61
C ALA A 218 14.43 5.05 -26.20
N SER A 219 15.48 5.23 -25.41
CA SER A 219 16.72 5.91 -25.80
C SER A 219 17.93 5.16 -25.26
N VAL A 220 19.03 5.18 -26.00
CA VAL A 220 20.32 4.63 -25.59
C VAL A 220 21.25 5.79 -25.27
N GLU A 221 21.97 5.69 -24.16
CA GLU A 221 23.02 6.63 -23.77
C GLU A 221 24.30 5.84 -23.51
N PHE A 222 25.35 6.13 -24.25
CA PHE A 222 26.68 5.58 -23.98
C PHE A 222 27.24 6.21 -22.71
N ILE A 223 27.53 5.37 -21.71
CA ILE A 223 28.01 5.82 -20.39
C ILE A 223 29.50 5.52 -20.19
N GLY A 224 30.26 5.27 -21.26
CA GLY A 224 31.66 4.82 -21.17
C GLY A 224 32.57 5.64 -20.26
N LYS A 225 33.13 4.91 -19.29
CA LYS A 225 34.01 5.29 -18.17
C LYS A 225 33.47 6.28 -17.15
#